data_AF-A0A4V3GV68-F1
#
_entry.id   AF-A0A4V3GV68-F1
#
_cell.length_a   1.000
_cell.length_b   1.000
_cell.length_c   1.000
_cell.angle_alpha   90.00
_cell.angle_beta   90.00
_cell.angle_gamma   90.00
#
_symmetry.space_group_name_H-M   'P 1'
#
loop_
_entity.id
_entity.type
_entity.pdbx_description
1 polymer ?
#
loop_
_entity_poly.entity_id
_entity_poly.type
_entity_poly.pdbx_seq_one_letter_code
_entity_poly.pdbx_strand_id
1 'polypeptide(L)'
;MGRRVMRALCALVLILGAGEALAQGQGRVTPLTPTARLLLLAPPPVQPIYCCKVCSKGKACGDSCISRSRSCHVGPGCACDG
;
A
#
# COMPACT_ATOMS: atom_id res chain seq x y z
N MET A 1 10.66 -56.69 18.65
CA MET A 1 9.56 -56.07 17.87
C MET A 1 9.55 -54.53 17.87
N GLY A 2 9.74 -53.83 19.01
CA GLY A 2 9.42 -52.39 19.13
C GLY A 2 10.24 -51.39 18.29
N ARG A 3 11.57 -51.57 18.14
CA ARG A 3 12.42 -50.58 17.45
C ARG A 3 12.20 -50.52 15.94
N ARG A 4 11.77 -51.64 15.33
CA ARG A 4 11.45 -51.71 13.89
C ARG A 4 10.10 -51.06 13.61
N VAL A 5 9.11 -51.32 14.46
CA VAL A 5 7.77 -50.70 14.39
C VAL A 5 7.86 -49.19 14.59
N MET A 6 8.64 -48.72 15.57
CA MET A 6 8.80 -47.28 15.83
C MET A 6 9.49 -46.52 14.68
N ARG A 7 10.46 -47.16 14.00
CA ARG A 7 11.09 -46.59 12.79
C ARG A 7 10.11 -46.52 11.62
N ALA A 8 9.29 -47.56 11.43
CA ALA A 8 8.28 -47.60 10.37
C ALA A 8 7.20 -46.53 10.58
N LEU A 9 6.72 -46.35 11.82
CA LEU A 9 5.74 -45.32 12.16
C LEU A 9 6.29 -43.90 11.96
N CYS A 10 7.54 -43.65 12.36
CA CYS A 10 8.17 -42.34 12.18
C CYS A 10 8.35 -41.99 10.69
N ALA A 11 8.77 -42.96 9.87
CA ALA A 11 8.87 -42.78 8.42
C ALA A 11 7.51 -42.52 7.76
N LEU A 12 6.45 -43.18 8.24
CA LEU A 12 5.10 -43.00 7.71
C LEU A 12 4.56 -41.57 7.96
N VAL A 13 4.82 -41.00 9.14
CA VAL A 13 4.41 -39.64 9.49
C VAL A 13 5.17 -38.59 8.67
N LEU A 14 6.46 -38.81 8.39
CA LEU A 14 7.25 -37.91 7.55
C LEU A 14 6.78 -37.88 6.09
N ILE A 15 6.29 -39.02 5.56
CA ILE A 15 5.80 -39.10 4.17
C ILE A 15 4.43 -38.42 4.01
N LEU A 16 3.56 -38.53 5.01
CA LEU A 16 2.19 -37.99 4.94
C LEU A 16 2.09 -36.50 5.34
N GLY A 17 3.14 -35.91 5.90
CA GLY A 17 3.12 -34.55 6.47
C GLY A 17 3.55 -33.40 5.54
N ALA A 18 3.92 -33.65 4.28
CA ALA A 18 4.32 -32.62 3.33
C ALA A 18 3.23 -32.39 2.28
N GLY A 19 2.25 -31.54 2.60
CA GLY A 19 1.14 -31.23 1.70
C GLY A 19 0.41 -29.93 2.05
N GLU A 20 1.17 -28.88 2.40
CA GLU A 20 0.64 -27.52 2.57
C GLU A 20 0.30 -26.91 1.19
N ALA A 21 -0.97 -26.57 1.03
CA ALA A 21 -1.49 -25.37 0.39
C ALA A 21 -0.77 -24.86 -0.88
N LEU A 22 -1.22 -25.31 -2.05
CA LEU A 22 -1.14 -24.48 -3.26
C LEU A 22 -2.35 -23.55 -3.34
N ALA A 23 -2.28 -22.47 -2.58
CA ALA A 23 -2.97 -21.23 -2.88
C ALA A 23 -2.10 -20.42 -3.85
N GLN A 24 -2.52 -20.27 -5.11
CA GLN A 24 -2.13 -19.24 -6.09
C GLN A 24 -2.85 -19.55 -7.41
N GLY A 25 -3.75 -18.75 -7.92
CA GLY A 25 -3.59 -17.32 -8.19
C GLY A 25 -3.58 -17.11 -9.70
N GLN A 26 -4.64 -17.52 -10.40
CA GLN A 26 -4.76 -17.26 -11.84
C GLN A 26 -5.30 -15.85 -12.03
N GLY A 27 -4.42 -14.96 -12.47
CA GLY A 27 -4.75 -13.59 -12.81
C GLY A 27 -5.91 -13.53 -13.80
N ARG A 28 -7.07 -13.06 -13.32
CA ARG A 28 -8.02 -12.39 -14.19
C ARG A 28 -7.28 -11.17 -14.75
N VAL A 29 -6.77 -11.29 -15.97
CA VAL A 29 -6.71 -10.13 -16.88
C VAL A 29 -8.15 -9.70 -17.10
N THR A 30 -8.67 -8.89 -16.19
CA THR A 30 -9.93 -8.17 -16.41
C THR A 30 -9.69 -7.36 -17.67
N PRO A 31 -10.37 -7.61 -18.80
CA PRO A 31 -10.29 -6.69 -19.91
C PRO A 31 -10.79 -5.36 -19.36
N LEU A 32 -9.87 -4.40 -19.24
CA LEU A 32 -10.19 -3.04 -18.80
C LEU A 32 -11.26 -2.55 -19.78
N THR A 33 -12.49 -2.40 -19.28
CA THR A 33 -13.59 -1.89 -20.08
C THR A 33 -13.17 -0.58 -20.73
N PRO A 34 -13.72 -0.21 -21.90
CA PRO A 34 -13.40 1.06 -22.55
C PRO A 34 -13.47 2.26 -21.58
N THR A 35 -14.40 2.22 -20.63
CA THR A 35 -14.55 3.17 -19.51
C THR A 35 -13.34 3.19 -18.57
N ALA A 36 -12.81 2.03 -18.18
CA ALA A 36 -11.64 1.95 -17.33
C ALA A 36 -10.40 2.53 -18.01
N ARG A 37 -10.20 2.27 -19.32
CA ARG A 37 -9.12 2.89 -20.09
C ARG A 37 -9.27 4.41 -20.19
N LEU A 38 -10.50 4.90 -20.29
CA LEU A 38 -10.78 6.34 -20.33
C LEU A 38 -10.45 7.04 -19.00
N LEU A 39 -10.66 6.37 -17.84
CA LEU A 39 -10.25 6.90 -16.54
C LEU A 39 -8.72 7.06 -16.40
N LEU A 40 -7.92 6.21 -17.05
CA LEU A 40 -6.45 6.35 -17.02
C LEU A 40 -5.96 7.56 -17.82
N LEU A 41 -6.75 8.03 -18.79
CA LEU A 41 -6.44 9.19 -19.62
C LEU A 41 -7.02 10.48 -19.03
N ALA A 42 -7.95 10.37 -18.08
CA ALA A 42 -8.53 11.53 -17.41
C ALA A 42 -7.46 12.22 -16.56
N PRO A 43 -7.40 13.57 -16.55
CA PRO A 43 -6.58 14.28 -15.59
C PRO A 43 -7.01 13.86 -14.17
N PRO A 44 -6.07 13.78 -13.20
CA PRO A 44 -6.44 13.50 -11.83
C PRO A 44 -7.49 14.51 -11.38
N PRO A 45 -8.46 14.12 -10.52
CA PRO A 45 -9.45 15.07 -10.02
C PRO A 45 -8.71 16.27 -9.46
N VAL A 46 -8.90 17.42 -10.10
CA VAL A 46 -8.38 18.70 -9.63
C VAL A 46 -9.24 19.02 -8.42
N GLN A 47 -8.82 18.52 -7.26
CA GLN A 47 -9.39 18.95 -6.00
C GLN A 47 -9.26 20.48 -6.01
N PRO A 48 -10.36 21.24 -5.85
CA PRO A 48 -10.22 22.67 -5.66
C PRO A 48 -9.19 22.85 -4.55
N ILE A 49 -8.16 23.68 -4.78
CA ILE A 49 -7.11 23.98 -3.79
C ILE A 49 -7.77 24.79 -2.67
N TYR A 50 -8.65 24.17 -1.89
CA TYR A 50 -9.02 24.71 -0.61
C TYR A 50 -7.84 24.40 0.29
N CYS A 51 -7.17 25.46 0.70
CA CYS A 51 -6.14 25.36 1.71
C CYS A 51 -6.84 24.87 2.98
N CYS A 52 -6.45 23.71 3.50
CA CYS A 52 -6.97 23.23 4.79
C CYS A 52 -6.58 24.20 5.93
N LYS A 53 -5.54 25.00 5.70
CA LYS A 53 -5.01 26.01 6.60
C LYS A 53 -4.30 27.11 5.83
N VAL A 54 -4.48 28.37 6.25
CA VAL A 54 -3.77 29.52 5.68
C VAL A 54 -2.81 30.10 6.71
N CYS A 55 -1.56 30.36 6.31
CA CYS A 55 -0.44 30.67 7.19
C CYS A 55 -0.06 32.15 7.21
N SER A 56 -0.93 33.06 7.67
CA SER A 56 -0.69 34.52 7.59
C SER A 56 0.51 35.03 8.43
N LYS A 57 0.82 34.39 9.56
CA LYS A 57 1.96 34.77 10.43
C LYS A 57 3.29 34.11 10.00
N GLY A 58 3.20 32.99 9.29
CA GLY A 58 4.32 32.07 9.05
C GLY A 58 4.49 31.77 7.57
N LYS A 59 4.89 30.53 7.27
CA LYS A 59 4.82 29.96 5.93
C LYS A 59 4.30 28.52 5.96
N ALA A 60 3.74 28.06 4.87
CA ALA A 60 3.27 26.69 4.69
C ALA A 60 4.43 25.69 4.62
N CYS A 61 4.23 24.51 5.21
CA CYS A 61 5.12 23.36 5.12
C CYS A 61 4.30 22.08 5.37
N GLY A 62 4.05 21.30 4.31
CA GLY A 62 3.10 20.19 4.37
C GLY A 62 1.70 20.68 4.75
N ASP A 63 1.15 20.13 5.83
CA ASP A 63 -0.19 20.48 6.34
C ASP A 63 -0.14 21.47 7.53
N SER A 64 1.03 22.08 7.77
CA SER A 64 1.28 22.94 8.94
C SER A 64 1.85 24.30 8.56
N CYS A 65 1.73 25.25 9.49
CA CYS A 65 2.36 26.57 9.40
C CYS A 65 3.60 26.61 10.30
N ILE A 66 4.75 26.96 9.73
CA ILE A 66 6.01 27.12 10.45
C ILE A 66 6.48 28.58 10.42
N SER A 67 7.48 28.92 11.23
CA SER A 67 8.11 30.25 11.16
C SER A 67 8.73 30.50 9.77
N ARG A 68 8.69 31.76 9.30
CA ARG A 68 9.34 32.19 8.05
C ARG A 68 10.85 31.91 8.02
N SER A 69 11.51 31.81 9.16
CA SER A 69 12.94 31.49 9.26
C SER A 69 13.28 29.99 9.26
N ARG A 70 12.32 29.07 9.45
CA ARG A 70 12.61 27.62 9.52
C ARG A 70 12.64 26.95 8.13
N SER A 71 13.58 26.07 7.87
CA SER A 71 13.56 25.28 6.63
C SER A 71 12.45 24.22 6.66
N CYS A 72 11.77 24.01 5.53
CA CYS A 72 10.80 22.93 5.36
C CYS A 72 11.51 21.72 4.73
N HIS A 73 11.33 20.56 5.32
CA HIS A 73 11.86 19.28 4.82
C HIS A 73 10.75 18.31 4.41
N VAL A 74 9.53 18.82 4.30
CA VAL A 74 8.32 18.08 3.96
C VAL A 74 7.90 18.49 2.56
N GLY A 75 7.29 17.56 1.81
CA GLY A 75 6.69 17.89 0.52
C GLY A 75 5.50 18.86 0.65
N PRO A 76 4.96 19.33 -0.49
CA PRO A 76 3.72 20.09 -0.50
C PRO A 76 2.60 19.34 0.22
N GLY A 77 1.83 20.06 1.03
CA GLY A 77 0.61 19.55 1.65
C GLY A 77 -0.52 20.56 1.48
N CYS A 78 -1.54 20.49 2.32
CA CYS A 78 -2.75 21.30 2.17
C CYS A 78 -2.66 22.70 2.79
N ALA A 79 -1.58 23.06 3.49
CA ALA A 79 -1.40 24.40 4.02
C ALA A 79 -0.92 25.38 2.93
N CYS A 80 -1.39 26.63 2.99
CA CYS A 80 -1.03 27.67 2.03
C CYS A 80 -0.47 28.91 2.72
N ASP A 81 0.38 29.62 1.99
CA ASP A 81 0.78 30.98 2.35
C ASP A 81 -0.37 31.97 2.10
N GLY A 82 -0.49 32.99 2.94
CA GLY A 82 -1.47 34.06 2.81
C GLY A 82 -1.18 35.22 3.73
#